data_AF-A0AAV5SDU8-F1
#
_entry.id   AF-A0AAV5SDU8-F1
#
_cell.length_a   1.000
_cell.length_b   1.000
_cell.length_c   1.000
_cell.angle_alpha   90.00
_cell.angle_beta   90.00
_cell.angle_gamma   90.00
#
_symmetry.space_group_name_H-M   'P 1'
#
loop_
_entity.id
_entity.type
_entity.pdbx_description
1 polymer ?
#
loop_
_entity_poly.entity_id
_entity_poly.type
_entity_poly.pdbx_seq_one_letter_code
_entity_poly.pdbx_strand_id
1 'polypeptide(L)'
;MVYLFTSNTVEPAVLIYMGENENENDTLIEIGRHGDVWFHISKISSAHVYLRLPEGMDIDMIPEQLLEDCCQLVKANSIKGNKLNDVSVVFTSWSNLKKTKRMDVGQVGFHDEKLVKQCTVEQRLNAIVNRLDKTRRKHKIDMRAQKKERDRPHG
;
A
#
# COMPACT_ATOMS: atom_id res chain seq x y z
N MET A 1 14.75 -1.75 2.52
CA MET A 1 14.58 -1.21 1.14
C MET A 1 13.09 -1.11 0.80
N VAL A 2 12.71 -0.69 -0.40
CA VAL A 2 11.31 -0.82 -0.88
C VAL A 2 11.22 -1.69 -2.11
N TYR A 3 10.07 -2.32 -2.28
CA TYR A 3 9.68 -3.01 -3.49
C TYR A 3 8.69 -2.13 -4.26
N LEU A 4 9.00 -1.89 -5.52
CA LEU A 4 8.14 -1.22 -6.49
C LEU A 4 7.56 -2.27 -7.43
N PHE A 5 6.29 -2.14 -7.77
CA PHE A 5 5.54 -2.99 -8.69
C PHE A 5 4.77 -2.07 -9.64
N THR A 6 4.49 -2.58 -10.84
CA THR A 6 3.67 -1.86 -11.82
C THR A 6 2.45 -2.72 -12.14
N SER A 7 1.26 -2.21 -11.86
CA SER A 7 0.03 -2.87 -12.29
C SER A 7 -0.36 -2.38 -13.67
N ASN A 8 -0.50 -3.34 -14.59
CA ASN A 8 -0.96 -3.11 -15.96
C ASN A 8 -2.44 -3.50 -16.12
N THR A 9 -3.23 -3.54 -15.03
CA THR A 9 -4.69 -3.77 -15.09
C THR A 9 -5.46 -2.55 -15.54
N VAL A 10 -4.81 -1.40 -15.50
CA VAL A 10 -5.34 -0.08 -15.88
C VAL A 10 -4.36 0.59 -16.82
N GLU A 11 -4.87 1.53 -17.62
CA GLU A 11 -4.07 2.37 -18.51
C GLU A 11 -4.31 3.85 -18.13
N PRO A 12 -3.26 4.63 -17.82
CA PRO A 12 -1.86 4.24 -17.76
C PRO A 12 -1.57 3.27 -16.61
N ALA A 13 -0.53 2.44 -16.77
CA ALA A 13 -0.09 1.53 -15.72
C ALA A 13 0.28 2.30 -14.44
N VAL A 14 -0.08 1.74 -13.29
CA VAL A 14 0.03 2.43 -11.99
C VAL A 14 1.10 1.80 -11.09
N LEU A 15 1.70 2.64 -10.26
CA LEU A 15 2.73 2.24 -9.31
C LEU A 15 2.11 1.71 -8.02
N ILE A 16 2.53 0.50 -7.63
CA ILE A 16 2.29 -0.07 -6.31
C ILE A 16 3.64 -0.22 -5.62
N TYR A 17 3.74 0.06 -4.32
CA TYR A 17 4.98 -0.12 -3.59
C TYR A 17 4.75 -0.56 -2.15
N MET A 18 5.76 -1.20 -1.54
CA MET A 18 5.72 -1.64 -0.15
C MET A 18 7.10 -1.65 0.49
N GLY A 19 7.14 -1.56 1.82
CA GLY A 19 8.37 -1.71 2.60
C GLY A 19 8.87 -3.16 2.58
N GLU A 20 10.19 -3.33 2.70
CA GLU A 20 10.79 -4.66 2.84
C GLU A 20 10.56 -5.25 4.25
N ASN A 21 10.56 -4.39 5.27
CA ASN A 21 10.22 -4.75 6.65
C ASN A 21 9.46 -3.60 7.34
N GLU A 22 9.13 -3.82 8.62
CA GLU A 22 8.37 -2.91 9.47
C GLU A 22 9.01 -1.51 9.62
N ASN A 23 10.35 -1.40 9.60
CA ASN A 23 11.03 -0.11 9.65
C ASN A 23 10.84 0.68 8.35
N GLU A 24 10.87 0.01 7.19
CA GLU A 24 10.55 0.72 5.94
C GLU A 24 9.06 1.00 5.80
N ASN A 25 8.18 0.20 6.41
CA ASN A 25 6.76 0.54 6.46
C ASN A 25 6.53 1.88 7.18
N ASP A 26 7.15 2.08 8.35
CA ASP A 26 7.10 3.36 9.08
C ASP A 26 7.75 4.49 8.28
N THR A 27 8.89 4.22 7.64
CA THR A 27 9.57 5.19 6.76
C THR A 27 8.66 5.63 5.60
N LEU A 28 7.93 4.70 4.98
CA LEU A 28 6.98 4.99 3.91
C LEU A 28 5.80 5.84 4.39
N ILE A 29 5.35 5.67 5.64
CA ILE A 29 4.33 6.55 6.23
C ILE A 29 4.85 7.99 6.31
N GLU A 30 6.11 8.21 6.67
CA GLU A 30 6.67 9.57 6.80
C GLU A 30 6.84 10.30 5.46
N ILE A 31 7.08 9.56 4.36
CA ILE A 31 7.37 10.11 3.03
C ILE A 31 6.23 9.95 2.02
N GLY A 32 5.08 9.42 2.45
CA GLY A 32 3.91 9.28 1.59
C GLY A 32 3.45 10.62 1.02
N ARG A 33 2.72 10.56 -0.09
CA ARG A 33 2.24 11.71 -0.86
C ARG A 33 0.72 11.75 -0.88
N HIS A 34 0.17 12.93 -1.17
CA HIS A 34 -1.24 13.04 -1.54
C HIS A 34 -1.50 12.19 -2.79
N GLY A 35 -2.60 11.43 -2.79
CA GLY A 35 -2.93 10.45 -3.83
C GLY A 35 -2.42 9.02 -3.55
N ASP A 36 -1.61 8.80 -2.52
CA ASP A 36 -1.25 7.44 -2.11
C ASP A 36 -2.39 6.82 -1.28
N VAL A 37 -2.77 5.59 -1.60
CA VAL A 37 -3.76 4.77 -0.86
C VAL A 37 -3.03 3.62 -0.18
N TRP A 38 -3.22 3.50 1.12
CA TRP A 38 -2.58 2.50 1.95
C TRP A 38 -3.48 1.28 2.17
N PHE A 39 -2.89 0.09 2.17
CA PHE A 39 -3.55 -1.21 2.34
C PHE A 39 -2.85 -2.06 3.40
N HIS A 40 -3.64 -2.78 4.19
CA HIS A 40 -3.16 -3.73 5.20
C HIS A 40 -4.23 -4.74 5.59
N ILE A 41 -3.84 -5.94 6.02
CA ILE A 41 -4.79 -6.93 6.55
C ILE A 41 -5.35 -6.45 7.90
N SER A 42 -6.67 -6.49 8.06
CA SER A 42 -7.31 -6.18 9.32
C SER A 42 -6.85 -7.15 10.42
N LYS A 43 -6.47 -6.61 11.58
CA LYS A 43 -6.16 -7.35 12.84
C LYS A 43 -4.98 -8.34 12.78
N ILE A 44 -4.30 -8.49 11.65
CA ILE A 44 -3.18 -9.40 11.47
C ILE A 44 -2.03 -8.66 10.81
N SER A 45 -0.80 -8.89 11.31
CA SER A 45 0.41 -8.31 10.72
C SER A 45 0.55 -8.68 9.24
N SER A 46 0.81 -7.67 8.40
CA SER A 46 1.05 -7.79 6.97
C SER A 46 1.91 -6.63 6.47
N ALA A 47 2.42 -6.73 5.24
CA ALA A 47 3.10 -5.61 4.60
C ALA A 47 2.17 -4.38 4.46
N HIS A 48 2.76 -3.18 4.55
CA HIS A 48 2.06 -1.95 4.20
C HIS A 48 2.22 -1.72 2.69
N VAL A 49 1.16 -1.98 1.94
CA VAL A 49 1.14 -1.78 0.49
C VAL A 49 0.53 -0.41 0.20
N TYR A 50 1.10 0.29 -0.77
CA TYR A 50 0.66 1.60 -1.20
C TYR A 50 0.39 1.58 -2.70
N LEU A 51 -0.76 2.10 -3.10
CA LEU A 51 -1.10 2.41 -4.48
C LEU A 51 -0.94 3.91 -4.70
N ARG A 52 -0.17 4.31 -5.71
CA ARG A 52 -0.13 5.72 -6.12
C ARG A 52 -1.18 5.97 -7.19
N LEU A 53 -2.22 6.72 -6.83
CA LEU A 53 -3.27 7.09 -7.77
C LEU A 53 -2.74 8.08 -8.82
N PRO A 54 -3.16 7.97 -10.09
CA PRO A 54 -2.99 9.03 -11.07
C PRO A 54 -3.63 10.34 -10.60
N GLU A 55 -3.12 11.46 -11.09
CA GLU A 55 -3.73 12.77 -10.79
C GLU A 55 -5.21 12.81 -11.19
N GLY A 56 -6.06 13.31 -10.29
CA GLY A 56 -7.51 13.39 -10.49
C GLY A 56 -8.28 12.10 -10.25
N MET A 57 -7.63 11.00 -9.84
CA MET A 57 -8.30 9.77 -9.42
C MET A 57 -8.46 9.73 -7.90
N ASP A 58 -9.67 9.41 -7.44
CA ASP A 58 -9.98 9.20 -6.02
C ASP A 58 -10.01 7.72 -5.64
N ILE A 59 -9.93 7.45 -4.34
CA ILE A 59 -9.98 6.10 -3.75
C ILE A 59 -11.26 5.33 -4.15
N ASP A 60 -12.37 6.04 -4.39
CA ASP A 60 -13.65 5.46 -4.83
C ASP A 60 -13.67 5.07 -6.32
N MET A 61 -12.68 5.53 -7.09
CA MET A 61 -12.58 5.29 -8.53
C MET A 61 -11.60 4.16 -8.87
N ILE A 62 -11.00 3.51 -7.86
CA ILE A 62 -10.06 2.40 -8.07
C ILE A 62 -10.79 1.23 -8.74
N PRO A 63 -10.37 0.80 -9.96
CA PRO A 63 -10.99 -0.34 -10.61
C PRO A 63 -10.78 -1.63 -9.82
N GLU A 64 -11.76 -2.53 -9.86
CA GLU A 64 -11.76 -3.78 -9.08
C GLU A 64 -10.50 -4.62 -9.30
N GLN A 65 -10.01 -4.71 -10.54
CA GLN A 65 -8.79 -5.46 -10.85
C GLN A 65 -7.53 -4.87 -10.21
N LEU A 66 -7.47 -3.54 -10.10
CA LEU A 66 -6.35 -2.86 -9.45
C LEU A 66 -6.45 -2.96 -7.93
N LEU A 67 -7.68 -2.89 -7.40
CA LEU A 67 -7.95 -3.13 -5.98
C LEU A 67 -7.51 -4.55 -5.59
N GLU A 68 -7.87 -5.54 -6.41
CA GLU A 68 -7.49 -6.94 -6.21
C GLU A 68 -5.98 -7.14 -6.25
N ASP A 69 -5.25 -6.46 -7.16
CA ASP A 69 -3.78 -6.48 -7.16
C ASP A 69 -3.19 -6.03 -5.82
N CYS A 70 -3.73 -4.96 -5.25
CA CYS A 70 -3.30 -4.45 -3.95
C CYS A 70 -3.66 -5.43 -2.82
N CYS A 71 -4.92 -5.87 -2.76
CA CYS A 71 -5.39 -6.79 -1.70
C CYS A 71 -4.61 -8.13 -1.75
N GLN A 72 -4.28 -8.65 -2.95
CA GLN A 72 -3.46 -9.86 -3.14
C GLN A 72 -2.00 -9.69 -2.72
N LEU A 73 -1.37 -8.54 -2.99
CA LEU A 73 -0.01 -8.26 -2.52
C LEU A 73 0.07 -8.23 -1.00
N VAL A 74 -0.87 -7.57 -0.33
CA VAL A 74 -0.91 -7.54 1.14
C VAL A 74 -1.06 -8.95 1.70
N LYS A 75 -2.00 -9.74 1.16
CA LYS A 75 -2.23 -11.12 1.58
C LYS A 75 -0.98 -11.98 1.39
N ALA A 76 -0.35 -11.92 0.22
CA ALA A 76 0.85 -12.68 -0.11
C ALA A 76 2.04 -12.34 0.79
N ASN A 77 2.11 -11.09 1.28
CA ASN A 77 3.16 -10.59 2.16
C ASN A 77 2.73 -10.54 3.64
N SER A 78 1.86 -11.47 4.06
CA SER A 78 1.53 -11.72 5.47
C SER A 78 1.86 -13.16 5.85
N ILE A 79 2.64 -13.36 6.92
CA ILE A 79 3.01 -14.71 7.40
C ILE A 79 1.77 -15.53 7.75
N LYS A 80 0.79 -14.91 8.43
CA LYS A 80 -0.46 -15.55 8.86
C LYS A 80 -1.56 -15.40 7.82
N GLY A 81 -1.76 -14.19 7.28
CA GLY A 81 -2.83 -13.89 6.33
C GLY A 81 -2.74 -14.67 5.02
N ASN A 82 -1.53 -14.99 4.56
CA ASN A 82 -1.33 -15.78 3.34
C ASN A 82 -1.90 -17.22 3.43
N LYS A 83 -2.07 -17.76 4.64
CA LYS A 83 -2.57 -19.13 4.88
C LYS A 83 -4.07 -19.17 5.20
N LEU A 84 -4.69 -18.02 5.43
CA LEU A 84 -6.09 -17.92 5.82
C LEU A 84 -6.95 -17.63 4.59
N ASN A 85 -8.18 -18.14 4.61
CA ASN A 85 -9.20 -17.69 3.68
C ASN A 85 -9.96 -16.48 4.26
N ASP A 86 -10.72 -15.80 3.40
CA ASP A 86 -11.66 -14.75 3.78
C ASP A 86 -11.01 -13.63 4.62
N VAL A 87 -9.83 -13.22 4.18
CA VAL A 87 -9.06 -12.21 4.90
C VAL A 87 -9.59 -10.83 4.57
N SER A 88 -10.01 -10.08 5.58
CA SER A 88 -10.38 -8.68 5.45
C SER A 88 -9.13 -7.81 5.29
N VAL A 89 -9.01 -7.13 4.17
CA VAL A 89 -7.98 -6.11 3.93
C VAL A 89 -8.65 -4.75 4.02
N VAL A 90 -8.07 -3.86 4.84
CA VAL A 90 -8.52 -2.48 4.97
C VAL A 90 -7.67 -1.58 4.10
N PHE A 91 -8.28 -0.51 3.60
CA PHE A 91 -7.60 0.50 2.82
C PHE A 91 -8.17 1.90 3.04
N THR A 92 -7.30 2.90 2.99
CA THR A 92 -7.66 4.29 3.19
C THR A 92 -6.61 5.20 2.56
N SER A 93 -6.94 6.47 2.35
CA SER A 93 -5.95 7.45 1.87
C SER A 93 -4.81 7.58 2.87
N TRP A 94 -3.58 7.73 2.39
CA TRP A 94 -2.40 7.92 3.25
C TRP A 94 -2.57 9.09 4.23
N SER A 95 -3.23 10.17 3.81
CA SER A 95 -3.55 11.33 4.65
C SER A 95 -4.46 11.01 5.85
N ASN A 96 -5.16 9.88 5.85
CA ASN A 96 -5.97 9.41 6.96
C ASN A 96 -5.16 8.56 7.97
N LEU A 97 -3.91 8.22 7.68
CA LEU A 97 -3.06 7.46 8.60
C LEU A 97 -2.56 8.36 9.73
N LYS A 98 -2.68 7.87 10.95
CA LYS A 98 -2.23 8.53 12.17
C LYS A 98 -1.13 7.70 12.82
N LYS A 99 0.11 8.15 12.69
CA LYS A 99 1.28 7.60 13.40
C LYS A 99 1.73 8.58 14.47
N THR A 100 1.92 8.11 15.70
CA THR A 100 2.43 8.93 16.81
C THR A 100 3.72 8.34 17.36
N LYS A 101 4.57 9.16 18.00
CA LYS A 101 5.84 8.71 18.60
C LYS A 101 5.68 7.66 19.72
N ARG A 102 4.46 7.46 20.24
CA ARG A 102 4.15 6.48 21.29
C ARG A 102 3.70 5.12 20.75
N MET A 103 3.48 5.03 19.43
CA MET A 103 3.07 3.79 18.78
C MET A 103 4.30 2.96 18.40
N ASP A 104 4.19 1.65 18.55
CA ASP A 104 5.25 0.71 18.20
C ASP A 104 5.51 0.72 16.67
N VAL A 105 6.66 0.22 16.25
CA VAL A 105 7.01 0.10 14.83
C VAL A 105 5.97 -0.75 14.10
N GLY A 106 5.50 -0.30 12.93
CA GLY A 106 4.43 -0.95 12.18
C GLY A 106 3.01 -0.70 12.70
N GLN A 107 2.83 -0.21 13.94
CA GLN A 107 1.52 0.17 14.43
C GLN A 107 1.06 1.48 13.78
N VAL A 108 -0.16 1.51 13.26
CA VAL A 108 -0.78 2.69 12.66
C VAL A 108 -2.21 2.84 13.17
N GLY A 109 -2.65 4.07 13.42
CA GLY A 109 -4.05 4.40 13.68
C GLY A 109 -4.65 5.18 12.51
N PHE A 110 -5.90 5.60 12.65
CA PHE A 110 -6.59 6.42 11.67
C PHE A 110 -7.03 7.76 12.26
N HIS A 111 -7.11 8.80 11.42
CA HIS A 111 -7.68 10.09 11.81
C HIS A 111 -9.22 10.00 11.86
N ASP A 112 -9.84 9.35 10.87
CA ASP A 112 -11.26 9.04 10.81
C ASP A 112 -11.48 7.59 10.37
N GLU A 113 -12.10 6.79 11.24
CA GLU A 113 -12.42 5.40 10.95
C GLU A 113 -13.47 5.24 9.84
N LYS A 114 -14.31 6.25 9.61
CA LYS A 114 -15.34 6.21 8.55
C LYS A 114 -14.75 6.27 7.14
N LEU A 115 -13.52 6.77 7.01
CA LEU A 115 -12.79 6.83 5.74
C LEU A 115 -12.02 5.54 5.45
N VAL A 116 -12.09 4.55 6.35
CA VAL A 116 -11.47 3.24 6.15
C VAL A 116 -12.46 2.34 5.42
N LYS A 117 -12.05 1.86 4.25
CA LYS A 117 -12.78 0.89 3.44
C LYS A 117 -12.22 -0.50 3.66
N GLN A 118 -12.98 -1.54 3.31
CA GLN A 118 -12.55 -2.93 3.43
C GLN A 118 -12.93 -3.78 2.21
N CYS A 119 -12.03 -4.65 1.76
CA CYS A 119 -12.24 -5.73 0.78
C CYS A 119 -12.06 -7.08 1.50
N THR A 120 -12.82 -8.12 1.11
CA THR A 120 -12.57 -9.50 1.58
C THR A 120 -11.84 -10.25 0.49
N VAL A 121 -10.70 -10.86 0.83
CA VAL A 121 -9.92 -11.71 -0.08
C VAL A 121 -10.07 -13.16 0.32
N GLU A 122 -10.94 -13.87 -0.40
CA GLU A 122 -11.25 -15.29 -0.15
C GLU A 122 -9.99 -16.14 -0.14
N GLN A 123 -9.17 -16.07 -1.18
CA GLN A 123 -7.96 -16.88 -1.30
C GLN A 123 -6.86 -16.16 -2.06
N ARG A 124 -5.63 -16.67 -1.95
CA ARG A 124 -4.49 -16.13 -2.70
C ARG A 124 -4.60 -16.54 -4.17
N LEU A 125 -4.51 -15.57 -5.07
CA LEU A 125 -4.48 -15.78 -6.51
C LEU A 125 -3.04 -15.72 -7.02
N ASN A 126 -2.42 -16.89 -7.21
CA ASN A 126 -1.03 -16.98 -7.67
C ASN A 126 -0.79 -16.30 -9.03
N ALA A 127 -1.79 -16.29 -9.92
CA ALA A 127 -1.67 -15.61 -11.22
C ALA A 127 -1.39 -14.11 -11.05
N ILE A 128 -2.08 -13.45 -10.10
CA ILE A 128 -1.92 -12.03 -9.81
C ILE A 128 -0.56 -11.75 -9.18
N VAL A 129 -0.21 -12.51 -8.12
CA VAL A 129 1.07 -12.32 -7.42
C VAL A 129 2.25 -12.54 -8.37
N ASN A 130 2.22 -13.61 -9.17
CA ASN A 130 3.28 -13.92 -10.13
C ASN A 130 3.39 -12.86 -11.24
N ARG A 131 2.26 -12.27 -11.67
CA ARG A 131 2.28 -11.16 -12.63
C ARG A 131 2.95 -9.93 -12.03
N LEU A 132 2.58 -9.55 -10.81
CA LEU A 132 3.15 -8.39 -10.12
C LEU A 132 4.65 -8.61 -9.85
N ASP A 133 5.04 -9.80 -9.42
CA ASP A 133 6.45 -10.14 -9.14
C ASP A 133 7.36 -10.01 -10.37
N LYS A 134 6.86 -10.19 -11.60
CA LYS A 134 7.64 -9.92 -12.83
C LYS A 134 8.02 -8.44 -12.98
N THR A 135 7.16 -7.56 -12.49
CA THR A 135 7.38 -6.10 -12.49
C THR A 135 8.14 -5.62 -11.25
N ARG A 136 8.35 -6.50 -10.25
CA ARG A 136 9.00 -6.14 -8.99
C ARG A 136 10.41 -5.59 -9.21
N ARG A 137 10.69 -4.44 -8.62
CA ARG A 137 12.00 -3.81 -8.57
C ARG A 137 12.33 -3.42 -7.14
N LYS A 138 13.56 -3.71 -6.72
CA LYS A 138 14.05 -3.30 -5.39
C LYS A 138 14.68 -1.92 -5.51
N HIS A 139 14.27 -0.98 -4.67
CA HIS A 139 14.73 0.39 -4.70
C HIS A 139 15.15 0.86 -3.30
N LYS A 140 16.20 1.68 -3.22
CA LYS A 140 16.69 2.23 -1.95
C LYS A 140 15.99 3.55 -1.70
N ILE A 141 15.29 3.68 -0.58
CA ILE A 141 14.69 4.96 -0.19
C ILE A 141 15.83 5.95 0.10
N ASP A 142 15.92 7.01 -0.70
CA ASP A 142 16.68 8.19 -0.32
C ASP A 142 15.73 9.21 0.35
N MET A 143 15.77 9.20 1.67
CA MET A 143 14.95 10.09 2.52
C MET A 143 15.19 11.58 2.24
N ARG A 144 16.40 11.96 1.80
CA ARG A 144 16.73 13.36 1.49
C ARG A 144 16.14 13.78 0.15
N ALA A 145 16.16 12.89 -0.84
CA ALA A 145 15.56 13.15 -2.15
C ALA A 145 14.03 13.25 -2.06
N GLN A 146 13.39 12.32 -1.33
CA GLN A 146 11.93 12.26 -1.19
C GLN A 146 11.37 13.50 -0.46
N LYS A 147 12.03 13.98 0.59
CA LYS A 147 11.63 15.24 1.28
C LYS A 147 11.72 16.45 0.35
N LYS A 148 12.80 16.57 -0.43
CA LYS A 148 12.98 17.67 -1.39
C LYS A 148 11.95 17.64 -2.52
N GLU A 149 11.52 16.46 -2.95
CA GLU A 149 10.53 16.31 -4.01
C GLU A 149 9.11 16.61 -3.51
N ARG A 150 8.78 16.25 -2.27
CA ARG A 150 7.50 16.64 -1.62
C ARG A 150 7.37 18.16 -1.46
N ASP A 151 8.47 18.82 -1.08
CA ASP A 151 8.48 20.27 -0.85
C ASP A 151 8.67 21.07 -2.17
N ARG A 152 8.77 20.41 -3.33
CA ARG A 152 8.73 21.10 -4.62
C ARG A 152 7.30 21.57 -4.88
N PRO A 153 7.09 22.87 -5.17
CA PRO A 153 5.79 23.33 -5.63
C PRO A 153 5.46 22.57 -6.92
N HIS A 154 4.30 21.91 -6.93
CA HIS A 154 3.71 21.40 -8.16
C HIS A 154 3.26 22.66 -8.91
N GLY A 155 4.10 23.11 -9.85
CA GLY A 155 3.91 24.33 -10.63
C GLY A 155 2.88 24.14 -11.72
#